data_AF-A0AAU3SKD5-F1
#
_entry.id   AF-A0AAU3SKD5-F1
#
_cell.length_a   1.000
_cell.length_b   1.000
_cell.length_c   1.000
_cell.angle_alpha   90.00
_cell.angle_beta   90.00
_cell.angle_gamma   90.00
#
_symmetry.space_group_name_H-M   'P 1'
#
loop_
_entity.id
_entity.type
_entity.pdbx_description
1 polymer ?
#
loop_
_entity_poly.entity_id
_entity_poly.type
_entity_poly.pdbx_seq_one_letter_code
_entity_poly.pdbx_strand_id
1 'polypeptide(L)' 'MEPEEILALYQWREGACFRHPALGTTQTTHLGTLHPRAGDEADIRGCRACVLDLEAERMRAAMRAGLRYEPGHLGS' A
#
# COMPACT_ATOMS: atom_id res chain seq x y z
N MET A 1 8.92 -7.14 13.73
CA MET A 1 8.83 -5.82 13.11
C MET A 1 7.48 -5.27 13.48
N GLU A 2 7.50 -4.14 14.15
CA GLU A 2 6.29 -3.49 14.63
C GLU A 2 5.57 -2.76 13.48
N PRO A 3 4.23 -2.67 13.52
CA PRO A 3 3.46 -1.98 12.49
C PRO A 3 3.96 -0.56 12.19
N GLU A 4 4.38 0.18 13.21
CA GLU A 4 4.90 1.55 13.07
C GLU A 4 6.23 1.61 12.30
N GLU A 5 7.09 0.60 12.43
CA GLU A 5 8.35 0.52 11.67
C GLU A 5 8.09 0.34 10.18
N ILE A 6 7.09 -0.48 9.82
CA ILE A 6 6.67 -0.67 8.42
C ILE A 6 6.10 0.64 7.87
N LEU A 7 5.20 1.29 8.62
CA LEU A 7 4.54 2.52 8.16
C LEU A 7 5.53 3.69 7.99
N ALA A 8 6.63 3.70 8.76
CA ALA A 8 7.70 4.69 8.63
C ALA A 8 8.48 4.59 7.31
N LEU A 9 8.39 3.47 6.57
CA LEU A 9 9.04 3.29 5.28
C LEU A 9 8.32 4.00 4.12
N TYR A 10 7.12 4.53 4.36
CA TYR A 10 6.24 5.08 3.34
C TYR A 10 6.13 6.60 3.39
N GLN A 11 5.90 7.22 2.23
CA GLN A 11 5.62 8.65 2.12
C GLN A 11 4.11 8.90 2.16
N TRP A 12 3.66 9.52 3.25
CA TRP A 12 2.25 9.81 3.49
C TRP A 12 1.85 11.19 2.98
N ARG A 13 0.67 11.28 2.37
CA ARG A 13 -0.01 12.52 1.97
C ARG A 13 -1.51 12.38 2.21
N GLU A 14 -2.19 13.50 2.38
CA GLU A 14 -3.64 13.50 2.43
C GLU A 14 -4.24 13.01 1.10
N GLY A 15 -5.24 12.13 1.19
CA GLY A 15 -5.91 11.56 0.03
C GLY A 15 -7.00 10.58 0.43
N ALA A 16 -7.70 10.03 -0.56
CA ALA A 16 -8.71 9.00 -0.34
C ALA A 16 -8.07 7.61 -0.44
N CYS A 17 -8.41 6.73 0.50
CA CYS A 17 -8.01 5.34 0.44
C CYS A 17 -8.87 4.58 -0.58
N PHE A 18 -8.25 3.85 -1.52
CA PHE A 18 -8.97 3.09 -2.54
C PHE A 18 -9.96 2.06 -1.95
N ARG A 19 -9.65 1.51 -0.78
CA ARG A 19 -10.45 0.48 -0.10
C ARG A 19 -11.47 1.06 0.88
N HIS A 20 -11.25 2.26 1.39
CA HIS A 20 -12.08 2.89 2.43
C HIS A 20 -12.48 4.32 2.04
N PRO A 21 -13.22 4.51 0.93
CA PRO A 21 -13.61 5.85 0.47
C PRO A 21 -14.49 6.60 1.48
N ALA A 22 -15.25 5.87 2.31
CA ALA A 22 -16.11 6.44 3.35
C ALA A 22 -15.35 7.17 4.48
N LEU A 23 -14.03 6.95 4.61
CA LEU A 23 -13.19 7.72 5.54
C LEU A 23 -12.93 9.15 5.07
N GLY A 24 -13.28 9.47 3.81
CA GLY A 24 -12.96 10.74 3.19
C GLY A 24 -11.45 10.92 3.04
N THR A 25 -10.99 12.17 3.21
CA THR A 25 -9.57 12.51 3.16
C THR A 25 -8.85 12.05 4.42
N THR A 26 -7.83 11.22 4.26
CA THR A 26 -6.98 10.69 5.36
C THR A 26 -5.52 10.59 4.92
N GLN A 27 -4.62 10.21 5.82
CA GLN A 27 -3.22 9.95 5.49
C GLN A 27 -3.10 8.68 4.64
N THR A 28 -2.58 8.83 3.42
CA THR A 28 -2.43 7.77 2.43
C THR A 28 -1.06 7.78 1.76
N THR A 29 -0.53 6.61 1.43
CA THR A 29 0.67 6.46 0.60
C THR A 29 0.29 5.93 -0.79
N HIS A 30 1.16 6.21 -1.77
CA HIS A 30 1.07 5.60 -3.09
C HIS A 30 1.25 4.08 -2.98
N LEU A 31 0.43 3.32 -3.70
CA LEU A 31 0.49 1.86 -3.80
C LEU A 31 0.74 1.37 -5.22
N GLY A 32 0.64 2.25 -6.22
CA GLY A 32 0.85 1.95 -7.62
C GLY A 32 -0.04 2.80 -8.53
N THR A 33 0.29 2.83 -9.82
CA THR A 33 -0.49 3.51 -10.85
C THR A 33 -1.14 2.48 -11.77
N LEU A 34 -2.45 2.52 -11.90
CA LEU A 34 -3.15 1.74 -12.93
C LEU A 34 -3.12 2.49 -14.25
N HIS A 35 -2.81 1.76 -15.32
CA HIS A 35 -2.80 2.27 -16.70
C HIS A 35 -3.89 1.50 -17.49
N PRO A 36 -5.16 1.94 -17.45
CA PRO A 36 -6.23 1.31 -18.21
C PRO A 36 -5.96 1.38 -19.72
N ARG A 37 -6.38 0.36 -20.48
CA ARG A 37 -6.23 0.37 -21.96
C ARG A 37 -6.98 1.52 -22.64
N ALA A 38 -8.04 2.01 -22.02
CA ALA A 38 -8.79 3.19 -22.42
C ALA A 38 -9.18 3.96 -21.16
N GLY A 39 -8.60 5.14 -20.97
CA GLY A 39 -8.82 5.98 -19.80
C GLY A 39 -7.52 6.62 -19.31
N ASP A 40 -7.67 7.53 -18.35
CA ASP A 40 -6.54 8.19 -17.70
C ASP A 40 -5.89 7.26 -16.67
N GLU A 41 -4.61 7.53 -16.41
CA GLU A 41 -3.88 6.88 -15.32
C GLU A 41 -4.55 7.14 -13.98
N ALA A 42 -4.69 6.10 -13.17
CA ALA A 42 -5.29 6.19 -11.84
C ALA A 42 -4.24 5.91 -10.76
N ASP A 43 -3.90 6.93 -9.98
CA ASP A 43 -3.09 6.80 -8.76
C ASP A 43 -3.86 6.02 -7.70
N ILE A 44 -3.35 4.86 -7.29
CA ILE A 44 -3.93 4.05 -6.23
C ILE A 44 -3.22 4.38 -4.92
N ARG A 45 -4.01 4.87 -3.95
CA ARG A 45 -3.52 5.27 -2.63
C ARG A 45 -4.17 4.46 -1.52
N GLY A 46 -3.39 4.08 -0.51
CA GLY A 46 -3.85 3.29 0.63
C GLY A 46 -3.65 3.99 1.96
N CYS A 47 -4.60 3.87 2.87
CA CYS A 47 -4.42 4.30 4.27
C CYS A 47 -3.51 3.33 5.04
N ARG A 48 -3.12 3.73 6.27
CA ARG A 48 -2.26 2.94 7.18
C ARG A 48 -2.71 1.48 7.34
N ALA A 49 -4.00 1.25 7.59
CA ALA A 49 -4.54 -0.11 7.74
C ALA A 49 -4.37 -0.95 6.46
N CYS A 50 -4.63 -0.37 5.29
CA CYS A 50 -4.48 -1.08 4.02
C CYS A 50 -3.01 -1.40 3.69
N VAL A 51 -2.08 -0.51 4.04
CA VAL A 51 -0.64 -0.77 3.88
C VAL A 51 -0.22 -1.97 4.74
N LEU A 52 -0.64 -2.02 6.00
CA LEU A 52 -0.31 -3.14 6.89
C LEU A 52 -0.90 -4.47 6.38
N ASP A 53 -2.16 -4.47 5.94
CA ASP A 53 -2.79 -5.65 5.35
C ASP A 53 -2.01 -6.17 4.13
N LEU A 54 -1.63 -5.26 3.22
CA LEU A 54 -0.91 -5.60 2.00
C LEU A 54 0.51 -6.11 2.31
N GLU A 55 1.20 -5.52 3.27
CA GLU A 55 2.52 -6.00 3.72
C GLU A 55 2.43 -7.37 4.38
N ALA A 56 1.39 -7.62 5.17
CA ALA A 56 1.14 -8.95 5.72
C ALA A 56 0.91 -9.99 4.61
N GLU A 57 0.20 -9.64 3.54
CA GLU A 57 0.05 -10.53 2.37
C GLU A 57 1.38 -10.77 1.65
N ARG A 58 2.19 -9.73 1.44
CA ARG A 58 3.53 -9.84 0.83
C ARG A 58 4.45 -10.73 1.65
N MET A 59 4.47 -10.56 2.96
CA MET A 59 5.23 -11.40 3.88
C MET A 59 4.78 -12.87 3.77
N ARG A 60 3.47 -13.13 3.80
CA ARG A 60 2.93 -14.48 3.63
C ARG A 60 3.28 -15.08 2.27
N ALA A 61 3.23 -14.30 1.21
CA ALA A 61 3.59 -14.74 -0.14
C ALA A 61 5.09 -15.10 -0.24
N ALA A 62 5.97 -14.26 0.29
CA ALA A 62 7.41 -14.53 0.34
C ALA A 62 7.71 -15.81 1.13
N MET A 63 7.09 -15.99 2.29
CA MET A 63 7.22 -17.21 3.09
C MET A 63 6.78 -18.47 2.31
N ARG A 64 5.64 -18.41 1.63
CA ARG A 64 5.15 -19.54 0.80
C ARG A 64 6.08 -19.85 -0.37
N ALA A 65 6.75 -18.85 -0.92
CA ALA A 65 7.67 -19.00 -2.04
C ALA A 65 9.11 -19.35 -1.61
N GLY A 66 9.40 -19.41 -0.30
CA GLY A 66 10.77 -19.58 0.21
C GLY A 66 11.68 -18.37 -0.07
N LEU A 67 11.09 -17.20 -0.30
CA LEU A 67 11.79 -15.94 -0.57
C LEU A 67 11.94 -15.11 0.71
N ARG A 68 12.96 -14.24 0.73
CA ARG A 68 13.11 -13.24 1.78
C ARG A 68 12.05 -12.16 1.61
N TYR A 69 11.34 -11.85 2.69
CA TYR A 69 10.45 -10.69 2.76
C TYR A 69 11.25 -9.41 3.02
N GLU A 70 10.98 -8.38 2.23
CA GLU A 70 11.49 -7.02 2.39
C GLU A 70 10.31 -6.04 2.41
N PRO A 71 10.10 -5.27 3.50
CA PRO A 71 9.03 -4.29 3.64
C PRO A 71 9.35 -2.98 2.90
N GLY A 72 8.36 -2.10 2.73
CA GLY A 72 8.56 -0.76 2.16
C GLY A 72 8.53 -0.72 0.63
N HIS A 73 8.01 -1.77 0.00
CA HIS A 73 8.04 -1.97 -1.44
C HIS A 73 6.64 -2.08 -2.07
N LEU A 74 5.60 -1.55 -1.40
CA LEU A 74 4.31 -1.32 -2.06
C LEU A 74 4.44 -0.11 -3.00
N GLY A 75 4.01 -0.28 -4.26
CA GLY A 75 4.05 0.77 -5.28
C GLY A 75 5.42 1.04 -5.89
N SER A 76 6.44 0.25 -5.56
CA SER A 76 7.77 0.25 -6.21
C SER A 76 7.83 -0.67 -7.41
#